data_AF-A0A9E4PL03-F1
#
_entry.id   AF-A0A9E4PL03-F1
#
_cell.length_a   1.000
_cell.length_b   1.000
_cell.length_c   1.000
_cell.angle_alpha   90.00
_cell.angle_beta   90.00
_cell.angle_gamma   90.00
#
_symmetry.space_group_name_H-M   'P 1'
#
loop_
_entity.id
_entity.type
_entity.pdbx_description
1 polymer ?
#
loop_
_entity_poly.entity_id
_entity_poly.type
_entity_poly.pdbx_seq_one_letter_code
_entity_poly.pdbx_strand_id
1 'polypeptide(L)' 'MFRALSDAGINMEMISTSEIRITCIMKDTDVEKAVRALHAAFEMEKAEATEL' A
#
# COMPACT_ATOMS: atom_id res chain seq x y z
N MET A 1 -2.01 -4.65 4.57
CA MET A 1 -1.87 -4.50 3.09
C MET A 1 -3.17 -4.74 2.35
N PHE A 2 -3.53 -6.00 2.01
CA PHE A 2 -4.68 -6.28 1.10
C PHE A 2 -6.02 -5.74 1.60
N ARG A 3 -6.29 -5.84 2.91
CA ARG A 3 -7.48 -5.26 3.51
C ARG A 3 -7.53 -3.74 3.37
N ALA A 4 -6.42 -3.04 3.57
CA ALA A 4 -6.35 -1.58 3.42
C ALA A 4 -6.63 -1.15 1.96
N LEU A 5 -6.11 -1.89 0.99
CA LEU A 5 -6.41 -1.64 -0.43
C LEU A 5 -7.88 -1.92 -0.76
N SER A 6 -8.44 -3.01 -0.22
CA SER A 6 -9.87 -3.36 -0.39
C SER A 6 -10.80 -2.33 0.25
N ASP A 7 -10.51 -1.87 1.48
CA ASP A 7 -11.30 -0.87 2.20
C ASP A 7 -11.24 0.49 1.48
N ALA A 8 -10.11 0.77 0.82
CA ALA A 8 -9.95 1.92 -0.07
C ALA A 8 -10.64 1.72 -1.45
N GLY A 9 -11.27 0.57 -1.72
CA GLY A 9 -11.96 0.28 -2.98
C GLY A 9 -11.03 0.17 -4.18
N ILE A 10 -9.77 -0.24 -3.96
CA ILE A 10 -8.75 -0.35 -5.01
C ILE A 10 -8.76 -1.77 -5.56
N ASN A 11 -8.95 -1.89 -6.87
CA ASN A 11 -8.91 -3.18 -7.54
C ASN A 11 -7.48 -3.53 -7.98
N MET A 12 -6.99 -4.69 -7.54
CA MET A 12 -5.68 -5.21 -7.96
C MET A 12 -5.85 -6.14 -9.17
N GLU A 13 -5.11 -5.87 -10.24
CA GLU A 13 -5.14 -6.68 -11.47
C GLU A 13 -4.23 -7.91 -11.38
N MET A 14 -3.09 -7.77 -10.68
CA MET A 14 -2.14 -8.85 -10.50
C MET A 14 -1.39 -8.69 -9.18
N ILE A 15 -1.09 -9.82 -8.54
CA ILE A 15 -0.27 -9.88 -7.33
C ILE A 15 0.87 -10.86 -7.59
N SER A 16 2.11 -10.43 -7.31
CA SER A 16 3.30 -11.27 -7.35
C SER A 16 4.06 -11.16 -6.04
N THR A 17 4.42 -12.28 -5.44
CA THR A 17 4.99 -12.34 -4.08
C THR A 17 6.30 -13.13 -4.07
N SER A 18 7.29 -12.64 -3.32
CA SER A 18 8.45 -13.38 -2.84
C SER A 18 8.47 -13.38 -1.31
N GLU A 19 9.43 -14.06 -0.69
CA GLU A 19 9.54 -14.16 0.77
C GLU A 19 9.62 -12.79 1.47
N ILE A 20 10.16 -11.77 0.81
CA ILE A 20 10.39 -10.43 1.38
C ILE A 20 9.69 -9.30 0.63
N ARG A 21 8.95 -9.58 -0.44
CA ARG A 21 8.38 -8.55 -1.31
C ARG A 21 7.03 -8.95 -1.86
N ILE A 22 6.09 -8.01 -1.85
CA ILE A 22 4.81 -8.12 -2.54
C ILE A 22 4.75 -7.01 -3.58
N THR A 23 4.45 -7.36 -4.82
CA THR A 23 4.24 -6.43 -5.94
C THR A 23 2.79 -6.54 -6.39
N CYS A 24 2.10 -5.41 -6.47
CA CYS A 24 0.71 -5.33 -6.92
C CYS A 24 0.62 -4.45 -8.16
N ILE A 25 -0.05 -4.92 -9.20
CA ILE A 25 -0.39 -4.14 -10.39
C ILE A 25 -1.83 -3.64 -10.25
N MET A 26 -2.04 -2.37 -10.53
CA MET A 26 -3.33 -1.68 -10.46
C MET A 26 -3.34 -0.53 -11.47
N LYS A 27 -4.51 0.09 -11.67
CA LYS A 27 -4.65 1.27 -12.53
C LYS A 27 -3.82 2.44 -12.01
N ASP A 28 -3.30 3.25 -12.94
CA ASP A 28 -2.50 4.43 -12.61
C ASP A 28 -3.26 5.41 -11.70
N THR A 29 -4.57 5.56 -11.93
CA THR A 29 -5.46 6.44 -11.16
C THR A 29 -5.59 6.02 -9.69
N ASP A 30 -5.34 4.76 -9.37
CA ASP A 30 -5.46 4.21 -8.02
C ASP A 30 -4.14 4.22 -7.25
N VAL A 31 -3.00 4.46 -7.92
CA VAL A 31 -1.66 4.36 -7.32
C VAL A 31 -1.49 5.31 -6.14
N GLU A 32 -1.85 6.59 -6.29
CA GLU A 32 -1.71 7.58 -5.21
C GLU A 32 -2.57 7.18 -3.99
N LYS A 33 -3.79 6.74 -4.23
CA LYS A 33 -4.71 6.28 -3.19
C LYS A 33 -4.17 5.02 -2.49
N ALA A 34 -3.60 4.09 -3.26
CA ALA A 34 -3.00 2.86 -2.75
C ALA A 34 -1.83 3.16 -1.82
N VAL A 35 -0.91 4.04 -2.24
CA VAL A 35 0.24 4.46 -1.44
C VAL A 35 -0.24 5.07 -0.13
N ARG A 36 -1.18 6.03 -0.16
CA ARG A 36 -1.71 6.65 1.08
C ARG A 36 -2.39 5.64 2.01
N ALA A 37 -3.23 4.75 1.47
CA ALA A 37 -3.90 3.72 2.24
C ALA A 37 -2.89 2.75 2.90
N LEU A 38 -1.82 2.40 2.20
CA LEU A 38 -0.76 1.55 2.74
C LEU A 38 0.08 2.29 3.79
N HIS A 39 0.49 3.54 3.56
CA HIS A 39 1.20 4.35 4.55
C HIS A 39 0.41 4.48 5.85
N ALA A 40 -0.90 4.76 5.76
CA ALA A 40 -1.77 4.84 6.93
C ALA A 40 -1.91 3.48 7.64
N ALA A 41 -2.11 2.39 6.89
CA ALA A 41 -2.30 1.05 7.46
C ALA A 41 -1.05 0.46 8.11
N PHE A 42 0.15 0.88 7.67
CA PHE A 42 1.43 0.45 8.23
C PHE A 42 2.06 1.50 9.17
N GLU A 43 1.33 2.57 9.49
CA GLU A 43 1.78 3.67 10.36
C GLU A 43 3.16 4.25 9.97
N MET A 44 3.50 4.20 8.68
CA MET A 44 4.84 4.57 8.20
C MET A 44 5.17 6.05 8.42
N GLU A 45 4.15 6.90 8.57
CA GLU A 45 4.30 8.32 8.91
C GLU A 45 4.83 8.55 10.33
N LYS A 46 4.64 7.60 11.27
CA LYS A 46 5.20 7.69 12.63
C LYS A 46 6.66 7.28 12.70
N ALA A 47 7.14 6.48 11.75
CA ALA A 47 8.51 5.98 11.74
C ALA A 47 9.52 7.07 11.34
N GLU A 48 9.13 8.04 10.51
CA GLU A 48 9.99 9.18 10.10
C GLU A 48 10.07 10.31 11.13
N ALA A 49 9.19 10.32 12.16
CA ALA A 49 9.14 11.42 13.14
C ALA A 49 10.10 11.24 14.34
N THR A 50 10.97 10.22 14.35
CA THR A 50 11.93 9.97 15.44
C THR A 50 13.37 9.99 14.92
N GLU A 51 13.81 11.12 14.37
CA GLU A 51 15.25 11.40 14.17
C GLU A 51 15.61 12.85 14.57
N LEU A 52 15.05 13.34 15.70
CA LEU A 52 15.44 14.61 16.34
C LEU A 52 15.91 14.39 17.79
#